data_AF-A0A956DWH6-F1
#
_entry.id   AF-A0A956DWH6-F1
#
_cell.length_a   1.000
_cell.length_b   1.000
_cell.length_c   1.000
_cell.angle_alpha   90.00
_cell.angle_beta   90.00
_cell.angle_gamma   90.00
#
_symmetry.space_group_name_H-M   'P 1'
#
loop_
_entity.id
_entity.type
_entity.pdbx_description
1 polymer ?
#
loop_
_entity_poly.entity_id
_entity_poly.type
_entity_poly.pdbx_seq_one_letter_code
_entity_poly.pdbx_strand_id
1 'polypeptide(L)'
;SRHMYGDAADMYSSVISLNGLQTRCNNLGADYVGMYSSHVHCDWRYATKDPAFYGTPMASWSPPPGGSTSGFAAATDHSHAALPSHHAAIVVADGVWYADATGFEEGEPYVEWTAYDADGLHLETVASGDYQPPAGTATVEVMIGGQVMLRAPAHDPSAAMRLPKGLVQVRLDTLAVRDFVQDDVVPSVIERVDLAR
;
A
#
# COMPACT_ATOMS: atom_id res chain seq x y z
N SER A 1 5.97 -11.64 7.24
CA SER A 1 4.65 -11.61 7.90
C SER A 1 4.72 -11.41 9.42
N ARG A 2 3.95 -10.44 9.92
CA ARG A 2 3.82 -10.10 11.36
C ARG A 2 2.84 -11.00 12.13
N HIS A 3 2.03 -11.81 11.45
CA HIS A 3 1.10 -12.79 12.06
C HIS A 3 1.80 -13.72 13.05
N MET A 4 3.05 -14.10 12.78
CA MET A 4 3.86 -14.94 13.67
C MET A 4 4.20 -14.27 15.01
N TYR A 5 4.22 -12.94 15.01
CA TYR A 5 4.38 -12.13 16.21
C TYR A 5 3.05 -11.55 16.69
N GLY A 6 1.92 -12.13 16.23
CA GLY A 6 0.49 -11.93 16.57
C GLY A 6 0.06 -10.55 17.04
N ASP A 7 0.75 -9.57 16.49
CA ASP A 7 0.37 -8.18 16.47
C ASP A 7 -0.12 -7.79 15.08
N ALA A 8 -0.51 -8.78 14.27
CA ALA A 8 -1.17 -8.58 13.00
C ALA A 8 -2.41 -9.45 12.88
N ALA A 9 -3.38 -8.97 12.11
CA ALA A 9 -4.60 -9.69 11.81
C ALA A 9 -5.07 -9.38 10.39
N ASP A 10 -5.51 -10.44 9.70
CA ASP A 10 -6.20 -10.34 8.42
C ASP A 10 -7.70 -10.33 8.70
N MET A 11 -8.36 -9.26 8.29
CA MET A 11 -9.77 -9.05 8.55
C MET A 11 -10.56 -8.97 7.26
N TYR A 12 -11.68 -9.68 7.23
CA TYR A 12 -12.70 -9.56 6.20
C TYR A 12 -14.06 -9.32 6.86
N SER A 13 -15.01 -8.76 6.10
CA SER A 13 -16.38 -8.56 6.59
C SER A 13 -17.36 -8.69 5.44
N SER A 14 -18.51 -9.31 5.72
CA SER A 14 -19.64 -9.35 4.79
C SER A 14 -20.54 -8.11 4.87
N VAL A 15 -20.31 -7.23 5.86
CA VAL A 15 -21.17 -6.06 6.13
C VAL A 15 -20.40 -4.73 6.17
N ILE A 16 -19.08 -4.76 6.37
CA ILE A 16 -18.20 -3.59 6.31
C ILE A 16 -17.33 -3.71 5.05
N SER A 17 -17.22 -2.66 4.26
CA SER A 17 -16.33 -2.64 3.09
C SER A 17 -14.86 -2.71 3.50
N LEU A 18 -13.96 -3.09 2.58
CA LEU A 18 -12.52 -3.10 2.85
C LEU A 18 -12.01 -1.71 3.29
N ASN A 19 -12.48 -0.64 2.67
CA ASN A 19 -12.14 0.73 3.10
C ASN A 19 -12.66 1.05 4.52
N GLY A 20 -13.85 0.54 4.87
CA GLY A 20 -14.39 0.64 6.23
C GLY A 20 -13.54 -0.11 7.26
N LEU A 21 -13.02 -1.28 6.91
CA LEU A 21 -12.08 -2.04 7.75
C LEU A 21 -10.73 -1.33 7.88
N GLN A 22 -10.18 -0.81 6.78
CA GLN A 22 -8.95 -0.01 6.79
C GLN A 22 -9.09 1.19 7.73
N THR A 23 -10.16 1.97 7.57
CA THR A 23 -10.48 3.10 8.43
C THR A 23 -10.59 2.66 9.90
N ARG A 24 -11.20 1.49 10.16
CA ARG A 24 -11.29 0.96 11.52
C ARG A 24 -9.92 0.63 12.11
N CYS A 25 -9.01 0.03 11.34
CA CYS A 25 -7.65 -0.26 11.81
C CYS A 25 -6.85 1.00 12.12
N ASN A 26 -6.90 2.00 11.24
CA ASN A 26 -6.28 3.30 11.48
C ASN A 26 -6.82 3.95 12.77
N ASN A 27 -8.14 3.93 12.97
CA ASN A 27 -8.78 4.46 14.18
C ASN A 27 -8.44 3.67 15.45
N LEU A 28 -8.03 2.40 15.32
CA LEU A 28 -7.54 1.56 16.41
C LEU A 28 -6.03 1.67 16.61
N GLY A 29 -5.36 2.59 15.90
CA GLY A 29 -3.92 2.85 16.05
C GLY A 29 -3.03 1.76 15.45
N ALA A 30 -3.46 1.10 14.37
CA ALA A 30 -2.58 0.22 13.62
C ALA A 30 -1.40 1.01 13.04
N ASP A 31 -0.20 0.43 13.15
CA ASP A 31 1.06 1.02 12.67
C ASP A 31 1.25 0.80 11.16
N TYR A 32 0.67 -0.28 10.63
CA TYR A 32 0.57 -0.52 9.20
C TYR A 32 -0.77 -1.17 8.85
N VAL A 33 -1.35 -0.71 7.74
CA VAL A 33 -2.61 -1.21 7.21
C VAL A 33 -2.48 -1.47 5.71
N GLY A 34 -2.41 -2.73 5.31
CA GLY A 34 -2.38 -3.15 3.91
C GLY A 34 -3.76 -3.60 3.45
N MET A 35 -4.27 -3.04 2.35
CA MET A 35 -5.49 -3.55 1.71
C MET A 35 -5.17 -4.58 0.64
N TYR A 36 -5.78 -5.75 0.73
CA TYR A 36 -5.74 -6.79 -0.28
C TYR A 36 -7.12 -6.93 -0.92
N SER A 37 -7.19 -7.58 -2.08
CA SER A 37 -8.48 -7.78 -2.79
C SER A 37 -9.53 -8.54 -1.97
N SER A 38 -9.10 -9.34 -0.99
CA SER A 38 -9.96 -10.22 -0.19
C SER A 38 -10.08 -9.86 1.30
N HIS A 39 -9.16 -9.07 1.84
CA HIS A 39 -9.07 -8.77 3.27
C HIS A 39 -8.24 -7.50 3.51
N VAL A 40 -8.25 -7.00 4.74
CA VAL A 40 -7.37 -5.94 5.22
C VAL A 40 -6.41 -6.54 6.24
N HIS A 41 -5.12 -6.38 6.00
CA HIS A 41 -4.07 -6.68 6.97
C HIS A 41 -3.86 -5.46 7.86
N CYS A 42 -3.92 -5.64 9.16
CA CYS A 42 -3.61 -4.58 10.12
C CYS A 42 -2.57 -5.11 11.09
N ASP A 43 -1.48 -4.36 11.27
CA ASP A 43 -0.48 -4.66 12.27
C ASP A 43 -0.29 -3.49 13.27
N TRP A 44 0.01 -3.84 14.51
CA TRP A 44 0.27 -2.94 15.64
C TRP A 44 1.69 -3.18 16.14
N ARG A 45 2.66 -2.97 15.25
CA ARG A 45 4.09 -3.25 15.45
C ARG A 45 4.66 -2.75 16.78
N TYR A 46 4.17 -1.61 17.24
CA TYR A 46 4.67 -0.90 18.41
C TYR A 46 3.73 -1.00 19.61
N ALA A 47 2.59 -1.66 19.48
CA ALA A 47 1.72 -1.93 20.62
C ALA A 47 2.35 -2.97 21.55
N THR A 48 2.09 -2.81 22.85
CA THR A 48 2.46 -3.83 23.83
C THR A 48 1.65 -5.09 23.54
N LYS A 49 2.37 -6.19 23.29
CA LYS A 49 1.79 -7.50 23.02
C LYS A 49 1.29 -8.14 24.31
N ASP A 50 0.19 -8.88 24.23
CA ASP A 50 -0.26 -9.71 25.34
C ASP A 50 0.82 -10.79 25.59
N PRO A 51 1.44 -10.81 26.78
CA PRO A 51 2.39 -11.85 27.14
C PRO A 51 1.81 -13.26 27.03
N ALA A 52 0.50 -13.46 27.17
CA ALA A 52 -0.14 -14.76 26.99
C ALA A 52 0.03 -15.33 25.58
N PHE A 53 0.24 -14.49 24.55
CA PHE A 53 0.43 -14.93 23.17
C PHE A 53 1.88 -15.42 22.90
N TYR A 54 2.92 -14.76 23.44
CA TYR A 54 4.34 -15.12 23.17
C TYR A 54 5.07 -15.75 24.35
N GLY A 55 4.45 -15.79 25.52
CA GLY A 55 5.20 -15.80 26.76
C GLY A 55 4.35 -16.02 27.99
N THR A 56 3.47 -17.03 27.97
CA THR A 56 3.70 -18.04 28.98
C THR A 56 4.99 -18.74 28.53
N PRO A 57 6.16 -18.47 29.13
CA PRO A 57 7.15 -19.53 29.15
C PRO A 57 6.40 -20.77 29.64
N MET A 58 6.59 -21.92 29.02
CA MET A 58 6.17 -23.19 29.64
C MET A 58 6.80 -23.40 31.05
N ALA A 59 7.59 -22.45 31.54
CA ALA A 59 8.15 -22.37 32.88
C ALA A 59 7.35 -21.53 33.91
N SER A 60 6.27 -20.79 33.54
CA SER A 60 5.39 -20.11 34.53
C SER A 60 4.00 -20.74 34.68
N TRP A 61 3.74 -21.85 34.00
CA TRP A 61 2.88 -22.86 34.58
C TRP A 61 3.65 -23.50 35.74
N SER A 62 3.41 -23.03 36.96
CA SER A 62 3.72 -23.82 38.14
C SER A 62 2.55 -23.80 39.11
N PRO A 63 2.24 -24.98 39.69
CA PRO A 63 1.06 -25.26 40.49
C PRO A 63 0.96 -24.31 41.70
N PRO A 64 -0.23 -24.19 42.30
CA PRO A 64 -0.50 -23.21 43.37
C PRO A 64 0.42 -23.41 44.59
N PRO A 65 0.35 -22.53 45.60
CA PRO A 65 0.87 -21.17 45.71
C PRO A 65 2.22 -21.13 46.49
N GLY A 66 3.11 -20.18 46.15
CA GLY A 66 4.36 -19.92 46.91
C GLY A 66 5.54 -19.29 46.14
N GLY A 67 5.41 -19.00 44.84
CA GLY A 67 6.49 -18.48 43.99
C GLY A 67 6.65 -16.95 44.00
N SER A 68 7.90 -16.48 44.10
CA SER A 68 8.34 -15.08 44.26
C SER A 68 8.35 -14.26 42.96
N THR A 69 7.95 -12.99 43.05
CA THR A 69 7.76 -11.99 41.98
C THR A 69 8.98 -11.09 41.73
N SER A 70 10.13 -11.64 41.36
CA SER A 70 11.35 -10.85 41.12
C SER A 70 12.08 -11.30 39.86
N GLY A 71 11.71 -10.72 38.71
CA GLY A 71 12.45 -10.96 37.46
C GLY A 71 11.69 -10.62 36.19
N PHE A 72 10.91 -9.54 36.15
CA PHE A 72 10.37 -9.03 34.89
C PHE A 72 11.46 -8.22 34.19
N ALA A 73 12.34 -8.91 33.46
CA ALA A 73 13.22 -8.27 32.51
C ALA A 73 12.37 -7.74 31.35
N ALA A 74 12.44 -6.43 31.11
CA ALA A 74 11.87 -5.81 29.94
C ALA A 74 12.40 -6.49 28.67
N ALA A 75 11.50 -6.81 27.73
CA ALA A 75 11.89 -7.20 26.39
C ALA A 75 12.57 -6.00 25.72
N THR A 76 13.89 -5.94 25.84
CA THR A 76 14.73 -4.98 25.12
C THR A 76 14.96 -5.46 23.71
N ASP A 77 14.74 -4.53 22.78
CA ASP A 77 15.18 -4.52 21.39
C ASP A 77 14.41 -5.45 20.44
N HIS A 78 13.49 -4.84 19.69
CA HIS A 78 13.02 -5.38 18.42
C HIS A 78 13.64 -4.52 17.34
N SER A 79 14.77 -4.97 16.81
CA SER A 79 15.38 -4.34 15.63
C SER A 79 14.30 -4.20 14.54
N HIS A 80 14.08 -2.95 14.13
CA HIS A 80 13.04 -2.58 13.20
C HIS A 80 13.42 -3.17 11.84
N ALA A 81 12.73 -4.22 11.39
CA ALA A 81 12.73 -4.51 9.96
C ALA A 81 12.14 -3.26 9.28
N ALA A 82 12.90 -2.68 8.34
CA ALA A 82 12.40 -1.60 7.51
C ALA A 82 11.06 -2.06 6.88
N LEU A 83 10.11 -1.14 6.75
CA LEU A 83 8.90 -1.40 5.99
C LEU A 83 9.30 -1.99 4.62
N PRO A 84 8.59 -3.03 4.13
CA PRO A 84 8.87 -3.55 2.81
C PRO A 84 8.80 -2.40 1.79
N SER A 85 9.80 -2.30 0.93
CA SER A 85 9.80 -1.36 -0.18
C SER A 85 8.70 -1.78 -1.15
N HIS A 86 7.57 -1.11 -1.13
CA HIS A 86 6.55 -1.29 -2.17
C HIS A 86 7.04 -0.64 -3.46
N HIS A 87 6.97 -1.39 -4.56
CA HIS A 87 7.21 -0.86 -5.90
C HIS A 87 5.96 -1.05 -6.72
N ALA A 88 5.53 0.00 -7.42
CA ALA A 88 4.40 -0.08 -8.31
C ALA A 88 4.58 0.77 -9.57
N ALA A 89 3.94 0.37 -10.66
CA ALA A 89 3.90 1.10 -11.91
C ALA A 89 2.52 0.94 -12.59
N ILE A 90 2.14 1.94 -13.39
CA ILE A 90 1.01 1.83 -14.30
C ILE A 90 1.52 1.25 -15.63
N VAL A 91 0.89 0.18 -16.09
CA VAL A 91 1.19 -0.48 -17.37
C VAL A 91 -0.05 -0.43 -18.25
N VAL A 92 0.12 -0.09 -19.53
CA VAL A 92 -0.98 -0.07 -20.50
C VAL A 92 -0.70 -1.08 -21.61
N ALA A 93 -1.65 -1.98 -21.84
CA ALA A 93 -1.60 -2.97 -22.91
C ALA A 93 -2.98 -3.08 -23.59
N ASP A 94 -3.01 -2.91 -24.91
CA ASP A 94 -4.22 -3.00 -25.73
C ASP A 94 -5.39 -2.10 -25.25
N GLY A 95 -5.06 -0.93 -24.71
CA GLY A 95 -6.03 0.04 -24.18
C GLY A 95 -6.53 -0.27 -22.76
N VAL A 96 -6.08 -1.37 -22.16
CA VAL A 96 -6.37 -1.75 -20.78
C VAL A 96 -5.19 -1.37 -19.88
N TRP A 97 -5.51 -0.80 -18.73
CA TRP A 97 -4.58 -0.32 -17.73
C TRP A 97 -4.46 -1.34 -16.60
N TYR A 98 -3.24 -1.56 -16.13
CA TYR A 98 -2.91 -2.49 -15.06
C TYR A 98 -2.00 -1.81 -14.05
N ALA A 99 -2.13 -2.19 -12.78
CA ALA A 99 -1.23 -1.79 -11.72
C ALA A 99 -0.23 -2.94 -11.48
N ASP A 100 0.97 -2.81 -12.02
CA ASP A 100 2.06 -3.76 -11.75
C ASP A 100 2.69 -3.40 -10.41
N ALA A 101 2.45 -4.23 -9.39
CA ALA A 101 2.83 -3.95 -8.01
C ALA A 101 3.57 -5.13 -7.37
N THR A 102 4.67 -4.83 -6.68
CA THR A 102 5.51 -5.79 -5.96
C THR A 102 5.86 -5.29 -4.56
N GLY A 103 6.33 -6.18 -3.69
CA GLY A 103 6.60 -5.88 -2.28
C GLY A 103 5.41 -6.10 -1.33
N PHE A 104 4.26 -6.53 -1.86
CA PHE A 104 3.10 -6.97 -1.08
C PHE A 104 3.25 -8.47 -0.74
N GLU A 105 3.40 -8.81 0.54
CA GLU A 105 3.76 -10.18 0.97
C GLU A 105 2.59 -11.16 1.08
N GLU A 106 1.34 -10.68 1.15
CA GLU A 106 0.17 -11.48 1.57
C GLU A 106 -0.92 -11.60 0.49
N GLY A 107 -0.54 -11.42 -0.78
CA GLY A 107 -1.39 -11.62 -1.95
C GLY A 107 -1.45 -10.42 -2.88
N GLU A 108 -2.43 -10.42 -3.78
CA GLU A 108 -2.66 -9.31 -4.71
C GLU A 108 -3.19 -8.08 -3.94
N PRO A 109 -2.54 -6.91 -4.08
CA PRO A 109 -3.00 -5.71 -3.41
C PRO A 109 -4.38 -5.29 -3.94
N TYR A 110 -5.16 -4.61 -3.09
CA TYR A 110 -6.36 -3.90 -3.55
C TYR A 110 -5.95 -2.79 -4.53
N VAL A 111 -6.67 -2.65 -5.64
CA VAL A 111 -6.40 -1.62 -6.65
C VAL A 111 -7.67 -0.85 -6.91
N GLU A 112 -7.61 0.47 -6.73
CA GLU A 112 -8.72 1.39 -6.98
C GLU A 112 -8.29 2.48 -7.96
N TRP A 113 -8.97 2.52 -9.09
CA TRP A 113 -8.74 3.47 -10.16
C TRP A 113 -9.71 4.63 -10.04
N THR A 114 -9.24 5.83 -10.32
CA THR A 114 -10.07 7.03 -10.42
C THR A 114 -9.75 7.78 -11.71
N ALA A 115 -10.75 8.03 -12.53
CA ALA A 115 -10.62 8.82 -13.77
C ALA A 115 -11.10 10.25 -13.58
N TYR A 116 -10.39 11.18 -14.20
CA TYR A 116 -10.74 12.59 -14.28
C TYR A 116 -10.68 13.08 -15.73
N ASP A 117 -11.55 14.03 -16.08
CA ASP A 117 -11.52 14.69 -17.38
C ASP A 117 -10.41 15.78 -17.47
N ALA A 118 -10.40 16.51 -18.59
CA ALA A 118 -9.40 17.55 -18.87
C ALA A 118 -9.50 18.76 -17.92
N ASP A 119 -10.66 18.99 -17.33
CA ASP A 119 -10.89 20.06 -16.34
C ASP A 119 -10.61 19.57 -14.91
N GLY A 120 -10.22 18.30 -14.75
CA GLY A 120 -9.97 17.66 -13.46
C GLY A 120 -11.25 17.23 -12.75
N LEU A 121 -12.40 17.22 -13.44
CA LEU A 121 -13.65 16.72 -12.88
C LEU A 121 -13.61 15.20 -12.80
N HIS A 122 -14.04 14.67 -11.65
CA HIS A 122 -14.19 13.24 -11.43
C HIS A 122 -15.19 12.63 -12.42
N LEU A 123 -14.77 11.56 -13.10
CA LEU A 123 -15.62 10.79 -14.00
C LEU A 123 -16.11 9.52 -13.32
N GLU A 124 -15.20 8.71 -12.78
CA GLU A 124 -15.55 7.49 -12.04
C GLU A 124 -14.43 7.01 -11.11
N THR A 125 -14.82 6.13 -10.17
CA THR A 125 -13.91 5.35 -9.33
C THR A 125 -14.33 3.89 -9.34
N VAL A 126 -13.37 2.99 -9.60
CA VAL A 126 -13.62 1.54 -9.74
C VAL A 126 -12.51 0.74 -9.05
N ALA A 127 -12.89 -0.29 -8.29
CA ALA A 127 -11.96 -1.25 -7.72
C ALA A 127 -11.82 -2.47 -8.63
N SER A 128 -10.68 -2.60 -9.30
CA SER A 128 -10.39 -3.73 -10.22
C SER A 128 -8.88 -3.87 -10.46
N GLY A 129 -8.41 -5.08 -10.76
CA GLY A 129 -7.01 -5.34 -11.13
C GLY A 129 -6.64 -4.80 -12.53
N ASP A 130 -7.64 -4.69 -13.41
CA ASP A 130 -7.54 -4.06 -14.72
C ASP A 130 -8.53 -2.88 -14.83
N TYR A 131 -8.27 -1.96 -15.76
CA TYR A 131 -9.10 -0.78 -15.92
C TYR A 131 -9.12 -0.26 -17.35
N GLN A 132 -10.29 0.09 -17.83
CA GLN A 132 -10.45 0.78 -19.09
C GLN A 132 -11.11 2.14 -18.81
N PRO A 133 -10.33 3.24 -18.84
CA PRO A 133 -10.88 4.55 -18.51
C PRO A 133 -12.05 4.93 -19.42
N PRO A 134 -13.08 5.61 -18.91
CA PRO A 134 -14.22 6.04 -19.69
C PRO A 134 -13.80 7.09 -20.73
N ALA A 135 -14.60 7.24 -21.78
CA ALA A 135 -14.35 8.25 -22.80
C ALA A 135 -14.32 9.67 -22.19
N GLY A 136 -13.37 10.49 -22.64
CA GLY A 136 -13.15 11.84 -22.09
C GLY A 136 -12.20 11.90 -20.88
N THR A 137 -11.69 10.75 -20.40
CA THR A 137 -10.65 10.75 -19.38
C THR A 137 -9.39 11.42 -19.90
N ALA A 138 -8.86 12.38 -19.14
CA ALA A 138 -7.56 13.01 -19.38
C ALA A 138 -6.51 12.58 -18.35
N THR A 139 -6.92 12.20 -17.14
CA THR A 139 -6.03 11.75 -16.07
C THR A 139 -6.59 10.51 -15.38
N VAL A 140 -5.72 9.57 -15.06
CA VAL A 140 -6.03 8.42 -14.20
C VAL A 140 -5.15 8.48 -12.96
N GLU A 141 -5.77 8.28 -11.81
CA GLU A 141 -5.13 8.00 -10.53
C GLU A 141 -5.39 6.54 -10.15
N VAL A 142 -4.43 5.90 -9.48
CA VAL A 142 -4.59 4.56 -8.96
C VAL A 142 -4.02 4.44 -7.55
N MET A 143 -4.87 4.02 -6.62
CA MET A 143 -4.50 3.66 -5.26
C MET A 143 -4.25 2.14 -5.19
N ILE A 144 -3.04 1.75 -4.78
CA ILE A 144 -2.61 0.36 -4.69
C ILE A 144 -2.33 0.02 -3.23
N GLY A 145 -2.99 -1.01 -2.75
CA GLY A 145 -2.91 -1.52 -1.38
C GLY A 145 -3.36 -0.52 -0.31
N GLY A 146 -3.99 0.59 -0.69
CA GLY A 146 -4.27 1.71 0.20
C GLY A 146 -3.02 2.48 0.65
N GLN A 147 -1.88 2.28 -0.02
CA GLN A 147 -0.55 2.74 0.41
C GLN A 147 0.18 3.53 -0.68
N VAL A 148 0.05 3.12 -1.94
CA VAL A 148 0.76 3.73 -3.06
C VAL A 148 -0.24 4.41 -3.97
N MET A 149 -0.09 5.73 -4.16
CA MET A 149 -0.86 6.49 -5.14
C MET A 149 0.01 6.79 -6.34
N LEU A 150 -0.43 6.38 -7.53
CA LEU A 150 0.19 6.74 -8.81
C LEU A 150 -0.78 7.57 -9.64
N ARG A 151 -0.24 8.45 -10.47
CA ARG A 151 -1.02 9.30 -11.39
C ARG A 151 -0.39 9.32 -12.76
N ALA A 152 -1.19 9.19 -13.81
CA ALA A 152 -0.74 9.26 -15.18
C ALA A 152 -1.77 9.96 -16.09
N PRO A 153 -1.32 10.66 -17.14
CA PRO A 153 -2.23 11.17 -18.16
C PRO A 153 -2.87 10.00 -18.91
N ALA A 154 -4.19 10.04 -19.10
CA ALA A 154 -4.87 9.08 -19.97
C ALA A 154 -4.40 9.36 -21.41
N HIS A 155 -3.56 8.48 -21.95
CA HIS A 155 -3.20 8.56 -23.35
C HIS A 155 -4.47 8.36 -24.19
N ASP A 156 -4.83 9.37 -24.97
CA ASP A 156 -5.86 9.26 -25.99
C ASP A 156 -5.42 8.17 -26.99
N PRO A 157 -6.11 7.01 -27.04
CA PRO A 157 -5.76 5.95 -27.98
C PRO A 157 -5.94 6.39 -29.44
N SER A 158 -6.69 7.47 -29.70
CA SER A 158 -6.82 8.08 -31.04
C SER A 158 -5.68 9.06 -31.39
N ALA A 159 -4.95 9.56 -30.40
CA ALA A 159 -3.73 10.36 -30.58
C ALA A 159 -2.46 9.51 -30.74
N ALA A 160 -2.57 8.17 -30.61
CA ALA A 160 -1.48 7.23 -30.83
C ALA A 160 -1.09 7.15 -32.32
N MET A 161 -0.39 8.18 -32.78
CA MET A 161 0.44 8.13 -33.97
C MET A 161 1.49 7.04 -33.77
N ARG A 162 1.21 5.84 -34.31
CA ARG A 162 2.14 4.72 -34.59
C ARG A 162 3.50 4.82 -33.91
N LEU A 163 3.57 4.62 -32.60
CA LEU A 163 4.83 4.26 -31.98
C LEU A 163 5.07 2.76 -32.24
N PRO A 164 6.26 2.35 -32.71
CA PRO A 164 6.58 0.95 -32.92
C PRO A 164 6.44 0.19 -31.60
N LYS A 165 5.89 -1.04 -31.67
CA LYS A 165 5.70 -1.95 -30.55
C LYS A 165 6.94 -1.99 -29.66
N GLY A 166 6.86 -1.31 -28.52
CA GLY A 166 7.90 -1.22 -27.51
C GLY A 166 7.23 -0.81 -26.21
N LEU A 167 7.49 -1.59 -25.17
CA LEU A 167 6.97 -1.41 -23.81
C LEU A 167 7.23 0.03 -23.33
N VAL A 168 6.19 0.84 -23.14
CA VAL A 168 6.33 2.15 -22.50
C VAL A 168 6.24 1.92 -20.99
N GLN A 169 7.39 1.74 -20.35
CA GLN A 169 7.48 1.67 -18.90
C GLN A 169 7.60 3.10 -18.36
N VAL A 170 6.48 3.66 -17.88
CA VAL A 170 6.52 4.91 -17.11
C VAL A 170 6.95 4.55 -15.69
N ARG A 171 8.26 4.62 -15.41
CA ARG A 171 8.76 4.57 -14.03
C ARG A 171 8.53 5.93 -13.39
N LEU A 172 7.55 6.00 -12.50
CA LEU A 172 7.46 7.06 -11.51
C LEU A 172 8.17 6.54 -10.27
N ASP A 173 9.35 7.08 -9.97
CA ASP A 173 10.01 6.78 -8.70
C ASP A 173 9.09 7.27 -7.57
N THR A 174 8.67 6.33 -6.72
CA THR A 174 7.84 6.55 -5.54
C THR A 174 8.44 7.66 -4.68
N LEU A 175 7.74 8.80 -4.57
CA LEU A 175 7.95 9.73 -3.47
C LEU A 175 7.48 9.01 -2.20
N ALA A 176 8.44 8.50 -1.42
CA ALA A 176 8.18 8.15 -0.03
C ALA A 176 7.65 9.41 0.66
N VAL A 177 6.41 9.36 1.15
CA VAL A 177 5.87 10.38 2.06
C VAL A 177 6.73 10.32 3.32
N ARG A 178 7.78 11.15 3.35
CA ARG A 178 8.55 11.47 4.56
C ARG A 178 7.99 12.77 5.13
N ASP A 179 7.94 12.79 6.45
CA ASP A 179 7.42 13.85 7.30
C ASP A 179 7.70 15.28 6.79
N PHE A 180 6.64 16.10 6.86
CA PHE A 180 6.70 17.53 6.70
C PHE A 180 7.50 18.13 7.87
N VAL A 181 8.81 18.30 7.69
CA VAL A 181 9.62 19.25 8.46
C VAL A 181 10.17 20.26 7.46
N GLN A 182 9.78 21.52 7.66
CA GLN A 182 10.29 22.70 6.95
C GLN A 182 11.82 22.64 6.84
N ASP A 183 12.34 22.71 5.62
CA ASP A 183 13.30 23.74 5.20
C ASP A 183 13.58 23.66 3.68
N ASP A 184 13.74 24.84 3.09
CA ASP A 184 13.88 25.16 1.66
C ASP A 184 14.88 24.30 0.87
N VAL A 185 14.43 23.58 -0.18
CA VAL A 185 15.10 23.47 -1.51
C VAL A 185 14.07 23.06 -2.57
N VAL A 186 13.91 23.87 -3.62
CA VAL A 186 13.21 23.48 -4.86
C VAL A 186 14.22 22.80 -5.82
N PRO A 187 13.87 21.66 -6.45
CA PRO A 187 14.44 21.35 -7.75
C PRO A 187 13.34 21.37 -8.83
N SER A 188 13.50 22.35 -9.71
CA SER A 188 13.01 22.34 -11.08
C SER A 188 13.75 21.29 -11.95
N VAL A 189 13.23 21.08 -13.16
CA VAL A 189 13.82 20.51 -14.41
C VAL A 189 13.14 19.17 -14.78
N ILE A 190 12.18 19.15 -15.70
CA ILE A 190 12.20 19.33 -17.18
C ILE A 190 12.67 18.09 -17.94
N GLU A 191 11.83 17.71 -18.90
CA GLU A 191 11.97 16.73 -19.98
C GLU A 191 13.38 16.66 -20.61
N ARG A 192 13.80 15.45 -20.97
CA ARG A 192 14.72 15.25 -22.10
C ARG A 192 14.06 14.39 -23.17
N VAL A 193 13.73 15.06 -24.27
CA VAL A 193 13.55 14.44 -25.59
C VAL A 193 14.94 14.31 -26.19
N ASP A 194 15.43 13.08 -26.36
CA ASP A 194 16.55 12.79 -27.25
C ASP A 194 16.01 12.20 -28.55
N LEU A 195 15.94 13.05 -29.59
CA LEU A 195 15.84 12.63 -30.98
C LEU A 195 17.23 12.21 -31.47
N ALA A 196 17.42 10.93 -31.76
CA ALA A 196 18.55 10.46 -32.57
C ALA A 196 18.04 10.04 -33.97
N ARG A 197 18.77 10.53 -34.98
CA ARG A 197 18.50 10.46 -36.43
C ARG A 197 18.52 9.05 -37.00
#